data_AF-A0A1Y2HXN6-F1
#
_entry.id   AF-A0A1Y2HXN6-F1
#
_cell.length_a   1.000
_cell.length_b   1.000
_cell.length_c   1.000
_cell.angle_alpha   90.00
_cell.angle_beta   90.00
_cell.angle_gamma   90.00
#
_symmetry.space_group_name_H-M   'P 1'
#
loop_
_entity.id
_entity.type
_entity.pdbx_description
1 polymer ?
#
loop_
_entity_poly.entity_id
_entity_poly.type
_entity_poly.pdbx_seq_one_letter_code
_entity_poly.pdbx_strand_id
1 'polypeptide(L)'
;LQDSLNARWAPNELPPSDKYAKAFGLNVAQFRDAVSRTNGILSQSGRRACSSNQDCRTLNDGSVCSKRDGEIRGVCIPTWFGICHAWAPASIMEPEPKCPVTRNGVTFRPFDIKALLTLAWDGARAPTVFTGARYNGPENAAKDRFGRFTDAAYRDLNPGFLHMYMTNVLGRFGKSFVVDVTASAEVWNQPIRSYQVVQENVMSPRNAARRFFNSNTYPFNPQAKAVAYVKTKLAWIVEGGEDGALVGTPRMYAYTATKEYEYLLELDRASQIIGGEWVGQSMQDHPDFAWFPGQRPKLDTVTSVGLSYRNVRELLDESIRGRC
;
A
#
# COMPACT_ATOMS: atom_id res chain seq x y z
N LEU A 1 12.54 7.39 10.17
CA LEU A 1 12.96 6.35 9.20
C LEU A 1 14.06 5.48 9.81
N GLN A 2 14.01 4.16 9.64
CA GLN A 2 14.95 3.19 10.24
C GLN A 2 16.06 2.71 9.28
N ASP A 3 16.44 3.52 8.29
CA ASP A 3 17.49 3.20 7.32
C ASP A 3 17.23 1.97 6.40
N SER A 4 15.96 1.71 6.07
CA SER A 4 15.55 0.64 5.15
C SER A 4 16.06 -0.74 5.61
N LEU A 5 16.65 -1.55 4.72
CA LEU A 5 17.18 -2.89 5.05
C LEU A 5 18.36 -2.88 6.03
N ASN A 6 18.91 -1.72 6.37
CA ASN A 6 19.91 -1.60 7.43
C ASN A 6 19.28 -1.63 8.83
N ALA A 7 17.95 -1.54 8.93
CA ALA A 7 17.24 -1.70 10.18
C ALA A 7 17.45 -3.10 10.76
N ARG A 8 17.83 -3.16 12.04
CA ARG A 8 17.79 -4.40 12.81
C ARG A 8 16.37 -4.63 13.30
N TRP A 9 15.67 -5.59 12.69
CA TRP A 9 14.28 -5.90 13.04
C TRP A 9 14.13 -6.74 14.32
N ALA A 10 15.17 -7.49 14.71
CA ALA A 10 15.21 -8.23 15.98
C ALA A 10 16.58 -8.11 16.67
N PRO A 11 16.66 -8.04 18.02
CA PRO A 11 17.90 -7.77 18.74
C PRO A 11 19.06 -8.72 18.42
N ASN A 12 18.76 -10.00 18.21
CA ASN A 12 19.75 -11.06 17.97
C ASN A 12 20.02 -11.33 16.48
N GLU A 13 19.39 -10.57 15.58
CA GLU A 13 19.52 -10.77 14.14
C GLU A 13 20.40 -9.67 13.53
N LEU A 14 21.28 -10.03 12.58
CA LEU A 14 21.92 -9.02 11.73
C LEU A 14 20.88 -8.33 10.85
N PRO A 15 21.08 -7.06 10.46
CA PRO A 15 20.25 -6.41 9.45
C PRO A 15 20.14 -7.25 8.16
N PRO A 16 18.99 -7.27 7.47
CA PRO A 16 18.84 -7.98 6.21
C PRO A 16 19.90 -7.61 5.16
N SER A 17 20.34 -6.34 5.14
CA SER A 17 21.41 -5.89 4.23
C SER A 17 22.76 -6.55 4.51
N ASP A 18 23.15 -6.67 5.79
CA ASP A 18 24.37 -7.39 6.20
C ASP A 18 24.31 -8.86 5.83
N LYS A 19 23.16 -9.50 6.09
CA LYS A 19 22.98 -10.91 5.80
C LYS A 19 23.17 -11.15 4.30
N TYR A 20 22.52 -10.34 3.47
CA TYR A 20 22.64 -10.43 2.02
C TYR A 20 24.09 -10.22 1.57
N ALA A 21 24.72 -9.13 2.01
CA ALA A 21 26.08 -8.82 1.59
C ALA A 21 27.06 -9.94 1.98
N LYS A 22 26.98 -10.46 3.21
CA LYS A 22 27.83 -11.58 3.66
C LYS A 22 27.59 -12.86 2.85
N ALA A 23 26.32 -13.24 2.65
CA ALA A 23 25.99 -14.48 1.96
C ALA A 23 26.39 -14.47 0.49
N PHE A 24 26.36 -13.30 -0.17
CA PHE A 24 26.64 -13.17 -1.60
C PHE A 24 27.99 -12.49 -1.90
N GLY A 25 28.90 -12.42 -0.93
CA GLY A 25 30.28 -11.98 -1.13
C GLY A 25 30.43 -10.49 -1.45
N LEU A 26 29.48 -9.65 -1.04
CA LEU A 26 29.55 -8.20 -1.18
C LEU A 26 30.23 -7.56 0.03
N ASN A 27 30.83 -6.39 -0.17
CA ASN A 27 31.32 -5.58 0.94
C ASN A 27 30.15 -5.02 1.76
N VAL A 28 30.04 -5.43 3.03
CA VAL A 28 28.92 -5.06 3.91
C VAL A 28 28.77 -3.55 4.07
N ALA A 29 29.87 -2.82 4.27
CA ALA A 29 29.82 -1.37 4.47
C ALA A 29 29.35 -0.64 3.21
N GLN A 30 29.88 -1.02 2.04
CA GLN A 30 29.48 -0.45 0.75
C GLN A 30 28.00 -0.75 0.44
N PHE A 31 27.54 -1.98 0.71
CA PHE A 31 26.14 -2.35 0.47
C PHE A 31 25.18 -1.59 1.41
N ARG A 32 25.52 -1.47 2.71
CA ARG A 32 24.76 -0.64 3.66
C ARG A 32 24.66 0.81 3.21
N ASP A 33 25.77 1.39 2.76
CA ASP A 33 25.81 2.77 2.26
C ASP A 33 24.95 2.94 1.00
N ALA A 34 25.00 1.99 0.06
CA ALA A 34 24.16 2.00 -1.13
C ALA A 34 22.67 1.96 -0.76
N VAL A 35 22.27 1.03 0.11
CA VAL A 35 20.90 0.95 0.64
C VAL A 35 20.48 2.27 1.29
N SER A 36 21.33 2.86 2.13
CA SER A 36 21.01 4.11 2.82
C SER A 36 20.84 5.28 1.87
N ARG A 37 21.71 5.39 0.84
CA ARG A 37 21.66 6.47 -0.16
C ARG A 37 20.49 6.35 -1.13
N THR A 38 20.02 5.14 -1.43
CA THR A 38 18.89 4.94 -2.34
C THR A 38 17.55 4.95 -1.60
N ASN A 39 17.45 4.29 -0.44
CA ASN A 39 16.17 4.03 0.22
C ASN A 39 16.13 4.39 1.72
N GLY A 40 17.28 4.69 2.32
CA GLY A 40 17.41 4.93 3.76
C GLY A 40 17.64 6.39 4.11
N ILE A 41 18.38 6.61 5.19
CA ILE A 41 18.58 7.93 5.82
C ILE A 41 19.43 8.84 4.92
N LEU A 42 20.48 8.32 4.28
CA LEU A 42 21.33 9.13 3.42
C LEU A 42 20.61 9.62 2.16
N SER A 43 19.56 8.93 1.69
CA SER A 43 18.70 9.43 0.60
C SER A 43 18.03 10.77 0.95
N GLN A 44 17.96 11.11 2.23
CA GLN A 44 17.34 12.32 2.77
C GLN A 44 18.38 13.32 3.30
N SER A 45 19.63 13.23 2.86
CA SER A 45 20.74 14.07 3.38
C SER A 45 20.53 15.58 3.19
N GLY A 46 19.66 16.00 2.27
CA GLY A 46 19.28 17.40 2.07
C GLY A 46 18.28 17.94 3.11
N ARG A 47 17.72 17.09 3.98
CA ARG A 47 16.79 17.51 5.04
C ARG A 47 17.52 18.10 6.23
N ARG A 48 16.76 18.74 7.13
CA ARG A 48 17.28 19.37 8.35
C ARG A 48 18.11 18.38 9.17
N ALA A 49 19.36 18.72 9.45
CA ALA A 49 20.23 17.96 10.34
C ALA A 49 19.68 17.98 11.78
N CYS A 50 19.89 16.89 12.51
CA CYS A 50 19.40 16.73 13.88
C CYS A 50 20.33 15.87 14.74
N SER A 51 20.19 16.03 16.04
CA SER A 51 20.82 15.22 17.08
C SER A 51 19.79 14.59 18.03
N SER A 52 18.57 15.12 18.08
CA SER A 52 17.46 14.60 18.87
C SER A 52 16.13 14.89 18.18
N ASN A 53 15.05 14.22 18.62
CA ASN A 53 13.71 14.50 18.11
C ASN A 53 13.25 15.95 18.37
N GLN A 54 13.83 16.65 19.35
CA GLN A 54 13.53 18.05 19.62
C GLN A 54 13.86 18.93 18.41
N ASP A 55 14.94 18.62 17.70
CA ASP A 55 15.41 19.38 16.55
C ASP A 55 14.42 19.33 15.37
N CYS A 56 13.52 18.34 15.35
CA CYS A 56 12.55 18.13 14.28
C CYS A 56 11.15 18.65 14.60
N ARG A 57 10.85 18.98 15.88
CA ARG A 57 9.48 19.32 16.33
C ARG A 57 8.85 20.48 15.57
N THR A 58 9.64 21.47 15.15
CA THR A 58 9.12 22.67 14.48
C THR A 58 8.73 22.44 13.01
N LEU A 59 8.98 21.25 12.46
CA LEU A 59 8.62 20.92 11.08
C LEU A 59 7.14 20.58 10.92
N ASN A 60 6.47 20.13 11.99
CA ASN A 60 5.04 19.79 12.01
C ASN A 60 4.60 18.82 10.89
N ASP A 61 5.49 17.95 10.42
CA ASP A 61 5.28 17.00 9.31
C ASP A 61 5.47 15.54 9.75
N GLY A 62 5.43 15.27 11.06
CA GLY A 62 5.70 13.95 11.63
C GLY A 62 7.17 13.53 11.60
N SER A 63 8.11 14.44 11.28
CA SER A 63 9.53 14.13 11.25
C SER A 63 10.10 13.76 12.62
N VAL A 64 10.91 12.69 12.63
CA VAL A 64 11.76 12.30 13.76
C VAL A 64 13.23 12.34 13.36
N CYS A 65 14.11 12.49 14.35
CA CYS A 65 15.54 12.50 14.09
C CYS A 65 16.03 11.09 13.76
N SER A 66 16.24 10.83 12.48
CA SER A 66 16.60 9.52 11.95
C SER A 66 18.12 9.44 11.82
N LYS A 67 18.74 8.51 12.55
CA LYS A 67 20.19 8.29 12.60
C LYS A 67 20.52 6.89 12.12
N ARG A 68 21.64 6.73 11.42
CA ARG A 68 22.15 5.40 11.09
C ARG A 68 22.67 4.72 12.36
N ASP A 69 22.73 3.40 12.34
CA ASP A 69 23.27 2.62 13.46
C ASP A 69 24.71 3.08 13.79
N GLY A 70 24.97 3.36 15.06
CA GLY A 70 26.25 3.91 15.55
C GLY A 70 26.43 5.42 15.38
N GLU A 71 25.57 6.13 14.65
CA GLU A 71 25.72 7.58 14.43
C GLU A 71 25.02 8.41 15.52
N ILE A 72 25.67 9.49 15.96
CA ILE A 72 25.09 10.43 16.94
C ILE A 72 24.28 11.55 16.30
N ARG A 73 24.47 11.80 15.01
CA ARG A 73 23.77 12.80 14.19
C ARG A 73 22.97 12.13 13.09
N GLY A 74 21.94 12.82 12.62
CA GLY A 74 21.06 12.35 11.57
C GLY A 74 20.35 13.50 10.88
N VAL A 75 19.22 13.17 10.26
CA VAL A 75 18.34 14.14 9.60
C VAL A 75 16.88 13.92 10.02
N CYS A 76 16.10 14.98 10.04
CA CYS A 76 14.67 14.94 10.31
C CYS A 76 13.94 14.33 9.10
N ILE A 77 13.34 13.16 9.28
CA ILE A 77 12.62 12.44 8.21
C ILE A 77 11.21 12.08 8.71
N PRO A 78 10.14 12.37 7.93
CA PRO A 78 8.78 11.91 8.22
C PRO A 78 8.74 10.40 8.43
N THR A 79 7.97 9.94 9.41
CA THR A 79 7.92 8.51 9.77
C THR A 79 7.19 7.64 8.76
N TRP A 80 6.34 8.23 7.92
CA TRP A 80 5.58 7.52 6.88
C TRP A 80 6.43 7.19 5.64
N PHE A 81 7.60 7.80 5.47
CA PHE A 81 8.50 7.49 4.36
C PHE A 81 8.89 6.01 4.40
N GLY A 82 8.69 5.32 3.28
CA GLY A 82 8.93 3.89 3.19
C GLY A 82 8.76 3.38 1.77
N ILE A 83 8.67 2.06 1.65
CA ILE A 83 8.54 1.34 0.38
C ILE A 83 7.25 0.51 0.35
N CYS A 84 6.16 1.06 0.90
CA CYS A 84 4.83 0.41 0.90
C CYS A 84 4.35 0.11 -0.53
N HIS A 85 4.69 0.98 -1.50
CA HIS A 85 4.43 0.77 -2.93
C HIS A 85 5.16 -0.45 -3.51
N ALA A 86 6.23 -0.92 -2.87
CA ALA A 86 6.94 -2.13 -3.26
C ALA A 86 6.50 -3.36 -2.46
N TRP A 87 6.19 -3.18 -1.17
CA TRP A 87 5.72 -4.25 -0.28
C TRP A 87 4.33 -4.76 -0.68
N ALA A 88 3.41 -3.86 -1.02
CA ALA A 88 2.04 -4.22 -1.39
C ALA A 88 1.99 -5.15 -2.63
N PRO A 89 2.61 -4.84 -3.79
CA PRO A 89 2.61 -5.75 -4.92
C PRO A 89 3.44 -7.02 -4.66
N ALA A 90 4.53 -6.96 -3.90
CA ALA A 90 5.29 -8.15 -3.52
C ALA A 90 4.42 -9.12 -2.70
N SER A 91 3.62 -8.62 -1.76
CA SER A 91 2.70 -9.42 -0.94
C SER A 91 1.58 -10.08 -1.74
N ILE A 92 1.20 -9.50 -2.88
CA ILE A 92 0.20 -10.06 -3.79
C ILE A 92 0.82 -11.10 -4.73
N MET A 93 1.97 -10.76 -5.29
CA MET A 93 2.54 -11.48 -6.43
C MET A 93 3.51 -12.58 -6.00
N GLU A 94 4.04 -12.53 -4.79
CA GLU A 94 5.01 -13.48 -4.29
C GLU A 94 4.39 -14.38 -3.22
N PRO A 95 4.69 -15.69 -3.25
CA PRO A 95 4.37 -16.55 -2.11
C PRO A 95 5.06 -16.05 -0.83
N GLU A 96 4.40 -16.22 0.32
CA GLU A 96 5.00 -15.87 1.60
C GLU A 96 6.16 -16.83 1.96
N PRO A 97 7.36 -16.34 2.33
CA PRO A 97 8.41 -17.19 2.86
C PRO A 97 7.96 -17.85 4.17
N LYS A 98 8.32 -19.13 4.35
CA LYS A 98 7.83 -19.95 5.47
C LYS A 98 8.91 -20.33 6.46
N CYS A 99 10.00 -20.88 5.95
CA CYS A 99 11.08 -21.40 6.78
C CYS A 99 12.35 -20.57 6.66
N PRO A 100 13.18 -20.52 7.72
CA PRO A 100 14.51 -19.97 7.61
C PRO A 100 15.35 -20.73 6.57
N VAL A 101 16.22 -20.03 5.86
CA VAL A 101 17.11 -20.57 4.84
C VAL A 101 18.54 -20.21 5.17
N THR A 102 19.44 -21.18 5.18
CA THR A 102 20.87 -20.94 5.36
C THR A 102 21.57 -20.93 4.01
N ARG A 103 22.20 -19.81 3.66
CA ARG A 103 23.00 -19.65 2.44
C ARG A 103 24.39 -19.18 2.80
N ASN A 104 25.41 -19.93 2.39
CA ASN A 104 26.82 -19.57 2.57
C ASN A 104 27.15 -19.19 4.03
N GLY A 105 26.64 -19.98 4.99
CA GLY A 105 26.85 -19.77 6.42
C GLY A 105 26.01 -18.66 7.07
N VAL A 106 25.08 -18.03 6.33
CA VAL A 106 24.18 -16.99 6.85
C VAL A 106 22.73 -17.49 6.82
N THR A 107 22.05 -17.39 7.95
CA THR A 107 20.63 -17.74 8.08
C THR A 107 19.73 -16.53 7.82
N PHE A 108 18.86 -16.65 6.82
CA PHE A 108 17.79 -15.72 6.49
C PHE A 108 16.49 -16.25 7.07
N ARG A 109 15.85 -15.48 7.94
CA ARG A 109 14.51 -15.77 8.46
C ARG A 109 13.45 -15.29 7.46
N PRO A 110 12.20 -15.78 7.54
CA PRO A 110 11.12 -15.30 6.69
C PRO A 110 11.01 -13.77 6.63
N PHE A 111 11.19 -13.08 7.76
CA PHE A 111 11.21 -11.62 7.80
C PHE A 111 12.34 -10.99 6.97
N ASP A 112 13.56 -11.55 7.02
CA ASP A 112 14.67 -11.08 6.19
C ASP A 112 14.36 -11.21 4.70
N ILE A 113 13.76 -12.34 4.31
CA ILE A 113 13.37 -12.61 2.92
C ILE A 113 12.27 -11.65 2.47
N LYS A 114 11.25 -11.38 3.31
CA LYS A 114 10.21 -10.37 3.06
C LYS A 114 10.83 -8.99 2.83
N ALA A 115 11.81 -8.61 3.66
CA ALA A 115 12.50 -7.32 3.54
C ALA A 115 13.30 -7.22 2.23
N LEU A 116 14.12 -8.23 1.91
CA LEU A 116 14.89 -8.28 0.66
C LEU A 116 14.00 -8.26 -0.58
N LEU A 117 12.91 -9.02 -0.56
CA LEU A 117 11.95 -9.07 -1.65
C LEU A 117 11.31 -7.71 -1.88
N THR A 118 10.91 -7.03 -0.82
CA THR A 118 10.33 -5.68 -0.89
C THR A 118 11.29 -4.69 -1.55
N LEU A 119 12.58 -4.68 -1.15
CA LEU A 119 13.56 -3.78 -1.77
C LEU A 119 13.85 -4.16 -3.24
N ALA A 120 13.82 -5.45 -3.58
CA ALA A 120 13.98 -5.89 -4.95
C ALA A 120 12.83 -5.39 -5.84
N TRP A 121 11.60 -5.43 -5.34
CA TRP A 121 10.42 -4.89 -6.03
C TRP A 121 10.49 -3.37 -6.23
N ASP A 122 11.02 -2.63 -5.25
CA ASP A 122 11.25 -1.18 -5.36
C ASP A 122 12.24 -0.85 -6.50
N GLY A 123 13.39 -1.52 -6.51
CA GLY A 123 14.44 -1.27 -7.50
C GLY A 123 14.14 -1.83 -8.90
N ALA A 124 13.19 -2.75 -9.04
CA ALA A 124 12.90 -3.43 -10.30
C ALA A 124 12.04 -2.66 -11.29
N ARG A 125 11.30 -1.63 -10.83
CA ARG A 125 10.37 -0.83 -11.66
C ARG A 125 9.41 -1.71 -12.49
N ALA A 126 8.75 -2.66 -11.84
CA ALA A 126 7.75 -3.51 -12.50
C ALA A 126 6.60 -2.66 -13.06
N PRO A 127 6.08 -2.97 -14.27
CA PRO A 127 5.00 -2.20 -14.87
C PRO A 127 3.72 -2.34 -14.03
N THR A 128 2.97 -1.25 -13.93
CA THR A 128 1.70 -1.18 -13.19
C THR A 128 0.57 -0.77 -14.12
N VAL A 129 -0.64 -1.25 -13.81
CA VAL A 129 -1.88 -0.71 -14.36
C VAL A 129 -2.51 0.13 -13.27
N PHE A 130 -2.60 1.44 -13.50
CA PHE A 130 -2.97 2.43 -12.49
C PHE A 130 -4.31 3.08 -12.83
N THR A 131 -5.16 3.28 -11.83
CA THR A 131 -6.50 3.85 -11.99
C THR A 131 -6.83 4.81 -10.84
N GLY A 132 -7.47 5.94 -11.17
CA GLY A 132 -7.51 7.12 -10.32
C GLY A 132 -6.31 8.03 -10.58
N ALA A 133 -6.46 9.33 -10.35
CA ALA A 133 -5.34 10.25 -10.26
C ALA A 133 -5.11 10.59 -8.79
N ARG A 134 -3.92 11.09 -8.48
CA ARG A 134 -3.61 11.49 -7.12
C ARG A 134 -4.20 12.86 -6.84
N TYR A 135 -5.00 12.98 -5.80
CA TYR A 135 -5.37 14.29 -5.27
C TYR A 135 -4.20 14.89 -4.46
N ASN A 136 -3.69 16.05 -4.90
CA ASN A 136 -2.56 16.75 -4.25
C ASN A 136 -2.99 18.07 -3.57
N GLY A 137 -4.29 18.29 -3.42
CA GLY A 137 -4.82 19.52 -2.82
C GLY A 137 -4.94 19.43 -1.29
N PRO A 138 -5.37 20.51 -0.63
CA PRO A 138 -5.53 20.53 0.83
C PRO A 138 -6.75 19.68 1.26
N GLU A 139 -6.72 19.22 2.52
CA GLU A 139 -7.81 18.42 3.12
C GLU A 139 -9.13 19.21 3.24
N ASN A 140 -9.07 20.54 3.36
CA ASN A 140 -10.23 21.42 3.47
C ASN A 140 -10.71 21.97 2.11
N ALA A 141 -10.54 21.21 1.03
CA ALA A 141 -10.95 21.65 -0.30
C ALA A 141 -12.43 21.99 -0.42
N ALA A 142 -12.72 22.85 -1.40
CA ALA A 142 -14.06 23.36 -1.66
C ALA A 142 -15.04 22.23 -2.01
N LYS A 143 -16.27 22.38 -1.52
CA LYS A 143 -17.37 21.42 -1.73
C LYS A 143 -18.54 22.10 -2.42
N ASP A 144 -19.25 21.36 -3.26
CA ASP A 144 -20.50 21.81 -3.88
C ASP A 144 -21.65 21.82 -2.86
N ARG A 145 -22.84 22.27 -3.29
CA ARG A 145 -24.04 22.33 -2.44
C ARG A 145 -24.52 20.98 -1.92
N PHE A 146 -24.01 19.87 -2.48
CA PHE A 146 -24.34 18.51 -2.08
C PHE A 146 -23.23 17.89 -1.20
N GLY A 147 -22.21 18.67 -0.83
CA GLY A 147 -21.12 18.23 0.04
C GLY A 147 -19.99 17.50 -0.68
N ARG A 148 -20.02 17.41 -2.02
CA ARG A 148 -18.99 16.73 -2.81
C ARG A 148 -17.84 17.68 -3.09
N PHE A 149 -16.61 17.18 -3.08
CA PHE A 149 -15.46 18.00 -3.49
C PHE A 149 -15.59 18.48 -4.93
N THR A 150 -15.30 19.76 -5.16
CA THR A 150 -15.41 20.36 -6.49
C THR A 150 -14.28 19.92 -7.41
N ASP A 151 -13.11 19.62 -6.86
CA ASP A 151 -11.99 19.04 -7.60
C ASP A 151 -12.36 17.64 -8.09
N ALA A 152 -12.18 17.42 -9.39
CA ALA A 152 -12.46 16.13 -10.01
C ALA A 152 -11.46 15.06 -9.56
N ALA A 153 -10.21 15.42 -9.24
CA ALA A 153 -9.21 14.47 -8.77
C ALA A 153 -9.62 13.81 -7.45
N TYR A 154 -10.25 14.55 -6.53
CA TYR A 154 -10.80 13.96 -5.30
C TYR A 154 -11.92 12.94 -5.58
N ARG A 155 -12.56 13.00 -6.75
CA ARG A 155 -13.71 12.15 -7.11
C ARG A 155 -13.39 11.16 -8.22
N ASP A 156 -12.13 11.09 -8.65
CA ASP A 156 -11.78 10.43 -9.90
C ASP A 156 -11.82 8.90 -9.79
N LEU A 157 -11.60 8.34 -8.60
CA LEU A 157 -11.95 6.97 -8.27
C LEU A 157 -13.46 6.87 -8.00
N ASN A 158 -14.21 6.95 -9.10
CA ASN A 158 -15.66 6.82 -9.09
C ASN A 158 -16.08 5.50 -8.40
N PRO A 159 -17.04 5.50 -7.46
CA PRO A 159 -17.41 4.29 -6.74
C PRO A 159 -18.06 3.23 -7.63
N GLY A 160 -18.69 3.62 -8.75
CA GLY A 160 -19.15 2.66 -9.77
C GLY A 160 -17.98 1.90 -10.39
N PHE A 161 -16.90 2.59 -10.73
CA PHE A 161 -15.66 1.95 -11.18
C PHE A 161 -15.07 1.06 -10.08
N LEU A 162 -14.89 1.58 -8.85
CA LEU A 162 -14.29 0.81 -7.77
C LEU A 162 -15.10 -0.46 -7.46
N HIS A 163 -16.44 -0.37 -7.46
CA HIS A 163 -17.30 -1.53 -7.24
C HIS A 163 -17.09 -2.60 -8.33
N MET A 164 -17.09 -2.20 -9.61
CA MET A 164 -16.83 -3.13 -10.72
C MET A 164 -15.42 -3.72 -10.64
N TYR A 165 -14.42 -2.89 -10.37
CA TYR A 165 -13.03 -3.31 -10.27
C TYR A 165 -12.84 -4.32 -9.14
N MET A 166 -13.33 -4.02 -7.95
CA MET A 166 -13.27 -4.89 -6.78
C MET A 166 -13.99 -6.22 -7.01
N THR A 167 -15.23 -6.19 -7.50
CA THR A 167 -16.04 -7.41 -7.74
C THR A 167 -15.47 -8.29 -8.84
N ASN A 168 -14.88 -7.70 -9.89
CA ASN A 168 -14.25 -8.49 -10.96
C ASN A 168 -12.87 -9.00 -10.54
N VAL A 169 -11.98 -8.14 -10.03
CA VAL A 169 -10.60 -8.53 -9.71
C VAL A 169 -10.57 -9.53 -8.56
N LEU A 170 -11.20 -9.22 -7.42
CA LEU A 170 -11.24 -10.15 -6.27
C LEU A 170 -12.22 -11.29 -6.48
N GLY A 171 -13.47 -10.96 -6.87
CA GLY A 171 -14.55 -11.93 -6.91
C GLY A 171 -14.46 -12.86 -8.11
N ARG A 172 -14.41 -12.31 -9.32
CA ARG A 172 -14.46 -13.10 -10.57
C ARG A 172 -13.11 -13.70 -10.96
N PHE A 173 -12.02 -12.97 -10.82
CA PHE A 173 -10.70 -13.40 -11.28
C PHE A 173 -9.83 -14.00 -10.16
N GLY A 174 -10.24 -13.90 -8.90
CA GLY A 174 -9.45 -14.40 -7.76
C GLY A 174 -8.07 -13.75 -7.67
N LYS A 175 -7.96 -12.49 -8.07
CA LYS A 175 -6.74 -11.67 -8.03
C LYS A 175 -6.87 -10.59 -6.97
N SER A 176 -5.75 -10.02 -6.57
CA SER A 176 -5.70 -8.88 -5.64
C SER A 176 -5.14 -7.65 -6.36
N PHE A 177 -5.30 -6.50 -5.73
CA PHE A 177 -4.82 -5.21 -6.18
C PHE A 177 -4.38 -4.37 -4.97
N VAL A 178 -3.69 -3.28 -5.26
CA VAL A 178 -3.22 -2.31 -4.27
C VAL A 178 -4.12 -1.09 -4.29
N VAL A 179 -4.34 -0.51 -3.12
CA VAL A 179 -5.15 0.70 -2.93
C VAL A 179 -4.39 1.67 -2.04
N ASP A 180 -4.48 2.96 -2.35
CA ASP A 180 -4.22 3.99 -1.35
C ASP A 180 -5.45 4.16 -0.47
N VAL A 181 -5.33 3.74 0.79
CA VAL A 181 -6.47 3.71 1.73
C VAL A 181 -6.74 5.08 2.37
N THR A 182 -5.98 6.10 2.02
CA THR A 182 -6.13 7.48 2.49
C THR A 182 -6.18 8.46 1.32
N ALA A 183 -7.14 9.38 1.31
CA ALA A 183 -7.16 10.53 0.41
C ALA A 183 -6.46 11.74 1.08
N SER A 184 -5.17 11.59 1.41
CA SER A 184 -4.37 12.62 2.10
C SER A 184 -3.02 12.88 1.40
N ALA A 185 -2.20 13.79 1.96
CA ALA A 185 -0.87 14.06 1.42
C ALA A 185 0.08 12.85 1.54
N GLU A 186 -0.09 12.03 2.56
CA GLU A 186 0.63 10.77 2.73
C GLU A 186 0.01 9.68 1.84
N VAL A 187 0.86 8.84 1.25
CA VAL A 187 0.43 7.75 0.37
C VAL A 187 0.64 6.42 1.08
N TRP A 188 -0.44 5.67 1.27
CA TRP A 188 -0.44 4.40 2.01
C TRP A 188 -0.94 3.25 1.14
N ASN A 189 -0.02 2.59 0.44
CA ASN A 189 -0.31 1.46 -0.43
C ASN A 189 -0.54 0.18 0.37
N GLN A 190 -1.75 -0.37 0.31
CA GLN A 190 -2.13 -1.59 1.01
C GLN A 190 -2.63 -2.67 0.03
N PRO A 191 -2.20 -3.95 0.18
CA PRO A 191 -2.72 -5.03 -0.63
C PRO A 191 -4.10 -5.46 -0.15
N ILE A 192 -5.08 -5.46 -1.06
CA ILE A 192 -6.46 -5.80 -0.73
C ILE A 192 -6.62 -7.29 -0.55
N ARG A 193 -7.15 -7.69 0.60
CA ARG A 193 -7.38 -9.10 0.96
C ARG A 193 -8.73 -9.58 0.49
N SER A 194 -9.79 -8.82 0.76
CA SER A 194 -11.15 -9.24 0.46
C SER A 194 -12.12 -8.07 0.44
N TYR A 195 -13.31 -8.30 -0.11
CA TYR A 195 -14.44 -7.42 0.02
C TYR A 195 -15.70 -8.18 0.44
N GLN A 196 -16.65 -7.46 1.01
CA GLN A 196 -17.99 -7.96 1.32
C GLN A 196 -19.00 -6.84 1.07
N VAL A 197 -19.96 -7.07 0.19
CA VAL A 197 -21.15 -6.20 0.10
C VAL A 197 -22.05 -6.55 1.29
N VAL A 198 -22.18 -5.63 2.24
CA VAL A 198 -22.93 -5.85 3.49
C VAL A 198 -24.37 -5.34 3.38
N GLN A 199 -24.62 -4.40 2.48
CA GLN A 199 -25.95 -3.88 2.22
C GLN A 199 -26.07 -3.44 0.76
N GLU A 200 -27.22 -3.75 0.16
CA GLU A 200 -27.60 -3.27 -1.17
C GLU A 200 -29.11 -2.94 -1.16
N ASN A 201 -29.48 -1.72 -1.53
CA ASN A 201 -30.87 -1.33 -1.67
C ASN A 201 -31.08 -0.53 -2.95
N VAL A 202 -31.81 -1.11 -3.91
CA VAL A 202 -32.21 -0.42 -5.14
C VAL A 202 -33.37 0.53 -4.87
N MET A 203 -33.31 1.73 -5.43
CA MET A 203 -34.36 2.75 -5.34
C MET A 203 -34.46 3.57 -6.63
N SER A 204 -35.54 4.33 -6.75
CA SER A 204 -35.69 5.28 -7.87
C SER A 204 -34.71 6.46 -7.73
N PRO A 205 -34.28 7.09 -8.83
CA PRO A 205 -33.45 8.30 -8.77
C PRO A 205 -34.07 9.40 -7.91
N ARG A 206 -35.40 9.57 -7.95
CA ARG A 206 -36.14 10.52 -7.10
C ARG A 206 -36.00 10.21 -5.61
N ASN A 207 -36.10 8.94 -5.23
CA ASN A 207 -35.96 8.53 -3.83
C ASN A 207 -34.51 8.72 -3.35
N ALA A 208 -33.52 8.39 -4.18
CA ALA A 208 -32.11 8.67 -3.88
C ALA A 208 -31.84 10.17 -3.72
N ALA A 209 -32.35 11.00 -4.63
CA ALA A 209 -32.24 12.46 -4.59
C ALA A 209 -32.77 13.04 -3.27
N ARG A 210 -33.95 12.59 -2.84
CA ARG A 210 -34.58 13.04 -1.60
C ARG A 210 -33.81 12.58 -0.38
N ARG A 211 -33.42 11.30 -0.36
CA ARG A 211 -32.78 10.66 0.79
C ARG A 211 -31.38 11.20 1.07
N PHE A 212 -30.57 11.39 0.03
CA PHE A 212 -29.14 11.68 0.20
C PHE A 212 -28.77 13.14 -0.09
N PHE A 213 -29.58 13.87 -0.87
CA PHE A 213 -29.20 15.19 -1.39
C PHE A 213 -30.26 16.27 -1.16
N ASN A 214 -31.31 15.97 -0.39
CA ASN A 214 -32.44 16.86 -0.14
C ASN A 214 -32.99 17.53 -1.43
N SER A 215 -33.06 16.75 -2.51
CA SER A 215 -33.47 17.23 -3.85
C SER A 215 -34.65 16.41 -4.38
N ASN A 216 -35.50 17.03 -5.20
CA ASN A 216 -36.58 16.32 -5.89
C ASN A 216 -36.12 15.61 -7.17
N THR A 217 -34.96 15.98 -7.71
CA THR A 217 -34.39 15.44 -8.95
C THR A 217 -32.96 14.98 -8.68
N TYR A 218 -32.62 13.79 -9.16
CA TYR A 218 -31.25 13.26 -9.04
C TYR A 218 -30.30 14.10 -9.91
N PRO A 219 -29.30 14.78 -9.31
CA PRO A 219 -28.60 15.85 -10.01
C PRO A 219 -27.35 15.39 -10.77
N PHE A 220 -26.88 14.15 -10.60
CA PHE A 220 -25.54 13.74 -11.01
C PHE A 220 -25.49 13.02 -12.36
N ASN A 221 -26.46 12.14 -12.62
CA ASN A 221 -26.53 11.42 -13.88
C ASN A 221 -27.97 11.31 -14.39
N PRO A 222 -28.36 12.07 -15.43
CA PRO A 222 -29.71 12.00 -16.01
C PRO A 222 -29.97 10.68 -16.76
N GLN A 223 -28.94 9.90 -17.06
CA GLN A 223 -29.07 8.60 -17.70
C GLN A 223 -29.46 7.50 -16.69
N ALA A 224 -29.21 7.70 -15.39
CA ALA A 224 -29.58 6.75 -14.34
C ALA A 224 -31.10 6.51 -14.30
N LYS A 225 -31.49 5.23 -14.39
CA LYS A 225 -32.88 4.76 -14.34
C LYS A 225 -33.22 4.10 -13.01
N ALA A 226 -32.22 3.56 -12.34
CA ALA A 226 -32.27 3.17 -10.94
C ALA A 226 -30.99 3.62 -10.23
N VAL A 227 -31.05 3.68 -8.90
CA VAL A 227 -29.89 3.96 -8.05
C VAL A 227 -29.84 2.90 -6.96
N ALA A 228 -28.70 2.25 -6.75
CA ALA A 228 -28.51 1.30 -5.66
C ALA A 228 -27.64 1.92 -4.58
N TYR A 229 -28.14 2.04 -3.35
CA TYR A 229 -27.28 2.31 -2.21
C TYR A 229 -26.55 1.03 -1.83
N VAL A 230 -25.22 1.12 -1.76
CA VAL A 230 -24.34 -0.01 -1.44
C VAL A 230 -23.47 0.38 -0.27
N LYS A 231 -23.36 -0.53 0.69
CA LYS A 231 -22.33 -0.52 1.73
C LYS A 231 -21.43 -1.72 1.54
N THR A 232 -20.13 -1.48 1.40
CA THR A 232 -19.13 -2.52 1.21
C THR A 232 -18.07 -2.44 2.28
N LYS A 233 -17.79 -3.56 2.94
CA LYS A 233 -16.63 -3.73 3.79
C LYS A 233 -15.43 -4.19 2.95
N LEU A 234 -14.39 -3.37 2.90
CA LEU A 234 -13.11 -3.71 2.30
C LEU A 234 -12.13 -4.14 3.40
N ALA A 235 -11.32 -5.16 3.14
CA ALA A 235 -10.29 -5.63 4.04
C ALA A 235 -8.93 -5.64 3.34
N TRP A 236 -7.89 -5.16 4.01
CA TRP A 236 -6.51 -5.13 3.52
C TRP A 236 -5.53 -5.55 4.60
N ILE A 237 -4.35 -5.97 4.18
CA ILE A 237 -3.26 -6.28 5.11
C ILE A 237 -2.55 -4.98 5.47
N VAL A 238 -2.17 -4.80 6.74
CA VAL A 238 -1.34 -3.69 7.23
C VAL A 238 0.05 -4.20 7.61
N GLU A 239 0.99 -3.28 7.75
CA GLU A 239 2.38 -3.57 8.08
C GLU A 239 2.52 -4.31 9.43
N GLY A 240 3.47 -5.24 9.51
CA GLY A 240 3.74 -6.01 10.70
C GLY A 240 5.22 -6.36 10.84
N GLY A 241 5.71 -6.42 12.08
CA GLY A 241 7.08 -6.78 12.44
C GLY A 241 7.27 -8.26 12.84
N GLU A 242 6.27 -9.11 12.60
CA GLU A 242 6.28 -10.51 13.04
C GLU A 242 6.98 -11.41 12.02
N ASP A 243 7.90 -12.23 12.51
CA ASP A 243 8.61 -13.23 11.72
C ASP A 243 7.75 -14.50 11.52
N GLY A 244 8.06 -15.26 10.46
CA GLY A 244 7.37 -16.50 10.12
C GLY A 244 6.32 -16.35 9.01
N ALA A 245 5.68 -17.47 8.70
CA ALA A 245 4.53 -17.54 7.82
C ALA A 245 3.25 -17.18 8.58
N LEU A 246 2.65 -16.05 8.22
CA LEU A 246 1.44 -15.54 8.85
C LEU A 246 0.20 -15.92 8.02
N VAL A 247 0.34 -16.01 6.70
CA VAL A 247 -0.76 -16.29 5.76
C VAL A 247 -1.33 -17.69 6.03
N GLY A 248 -2.65 -17.77 6.11
CA GLY A 248 -3.38 -19.01 6.42
C GLY A 248 -3.40 -19.38 7.91
N THR A 249 -2.77 -18.58 8.78
CA THR A 249 -2.83 -18.76 10.24
C THR A 249 -3.78 -17.71 10.87
N PRO A 250 -4.24 -17.93 12.12
CA PRO A 250 -4.99 -16.91 12.85
C PRO A 250 -4.23 -15.58 13.05
N ARG A 251 -2.89 -15.60 12.99
CA ARG A 251 -2.05 -14.39 13.17
C ARG A 251 -2.31 -13.34 12.10
N MET A 252 -2.62 -13.75 10.86
CA MET A 252 -2.94 -12.83 9.76
C MET A 252 -4.08 -11.85 10.11
N TYR A 253 -5.05 -12.26 10.95
CA TYR A 253 -6.15 -11.38 11.34
C TYR A 253 -5.71 -10.20 12.21
N ALA A 254 -4.61 -10.34 12.97
CA ALA A 254 -4.03 -9.23 13.72
C ALA A 254 -3.46 -8.14 12.80
N TYR A 255 -3.18 -8.49 11.54
CA TYR A 255 -2.67 -7.60 10.49
C TYR A 255 -3.70 -7.35 9.38
N THR A 256 -4.98 -7.66 9.61
CA THR A 256 -6.05 -7.35 8.65
C THR A 256 -6.86 -6.16 9.17
N ALA A 257 -6.74 -5.01 8.51
CA ALA A 257 -7.61 -3.88 8.74
C ALA A 257 -8.87 -3.99 7.86
N THR A 258 -9.96 -3.37 8.32
CA THR A 258 -11.21 -3.33 7.56
C THR A 258 -11.88 -1.97 7.67
N LYS A 259 -12.57 -1.56 6.61
CA LYS A 259 -13.36 -0.34 6.59
C LYS A 259 -14.59 -0.50 5.72
N GLU A 260 -15.67 0.17 6.11
CA GLU A 260 -16.89 0.22 5.32
C GLU A 260 -16.92 1.48 4.48
N TYR A 261 -17.31 1.32 3.21
CA TYR A 261 -17.54 2.41 2.28
C TYR A 261 -18.99 2.42 1.83
N GLU A 262 -19.55 3.62 1.72
CA GLU A 262 -20.94 3.87 1.35
C GLU A 262 -21.03 4.68 0.07
N TYR A 263 -21.79 4.18 -0.90
CA TYR A 263 -21.91 4.81 -2.20
C TYR A 263 -23.23 4.46 -2.88
N LEU A 264 -23.57 5.24 -3.88
CA LEU A 264 -24.65 5.01 -4.81
C LEU A 264 -24.07 4.46 -6.10
N LEU A 265 -24.63 3.38 -6.62
CA LEU A 265 -24.42 2.94 -7.99
C LEU A 265 -25.53 3.48 -8.87
N GLU A 266 -25.16 4.07 -10.00
CA GLU A 266 -26.09 4.55 -11.01
C GLU A 266 -26.30 3.46 -12.05
N LEU A 267 -27.56 3.07 -12.28
CA LEU A 267 -27.91 1.93 -13.12
C LEU A 267 -28.73 2.36 -14.33
N ASP A 268 -28.47 1.78 -15.49
CA ASP A 268 -29.30 1.95 -16.69
C ASP A 268 -30.58 1.08 -16.67
N ARG A 269 -31.31 1.00 -17.80
CA ARG A 269 -32.52 0.16 -17.91
C ARG A 269 -32.25 -1.34 -17.87
N ALA A 270 -31.02 -1.76 -18.19
CA ALA A 270 -30.57 -3.13 -18.18
C ALA A 270 -29.81 -3.48 -16.87
N SER A 271 -29.93 -2.62 -15.85
CA SER A 271 -29.24 -2.73 -14.56
C SER A 271 -27.71 -2.76 -14.68
N GLN A 272 -27.15 -2.19 -15.74
CA GLN A 272 -25.71 -2.03 -15.88
C GLN A 272 -25.24 -0.81 -15.09
N ILE A 273 -24.09 -0.93 -14.43
CA ILE A 273 -23.46 0.18 -13.71
C ILE A 273 -22.92 1.18 -14.74
N ILE A 274 -23.43 2.41 -14.70
CA ILE A 274 -23.04 3.51 -15.60
C ILE A 274 -22.42 4.69 -14.84
N GLY A 275 -22.22 4.56 -13.54
CA GLY A 275 -21.62 5.57 -12.68
C GLY A 275 -21.87 5.30 -11.21
N GLY A 276 -21.58 6.31 -10.39
CA GLY A 276 -21.80 6.24 -8.96
C GLY A 276 -21.34 7.50 -8.23
N GLU A 277 -21.83 7.66 -7.02
CA GLU A 277 -21.55 8.81 -6.15
C GLU A 277 -21.27 8.34 -4.73
N TRP A 278 -20.19 8.84 -4.13
CA TRP A 278 -19.88 8.61 -2.73
C TRP A 278 -20.92 9.28 -1.84
N VAL A 279 -21.29 8.64 -0.71
CA VAL A 279 -22.23 9.22 0.26
C VAL A 279 -21.76 9.00 1.71
N GLY A 280 -22.38 9.71 2.65
CA GLY A 280 -22.03 9.59 4.07
C GLY A 280 -20.59 10.02 4.35
N GLN A 281 -19.89 9.27 5.21
CA GLN A 281 -18.48 9.54 5.52
C GLN A 281 -17.56 9.28 4.33
N SER A 282 -17.96 8.38 3.42
CA SER A 282 -17.17 8.05 2.24
C SER A 282 -17.13 9.15 1.19
N MET A 283 -17.82 10.28 1.37
CA MET A 283 -17.55 11.49 0.55
C MET A 283 -16.22 12.16 0.87
N GLN A 284 -15.71 11.94 2.08
CA GLN A 284 -14.44 12.49 2.58
C GLN A 284 -13.38 11.44 2.77
N ASP A 285 -13.81 10.19 2.90
CA ASP A 285 -12.93 9.13 3.35
C ASP A 285 -13.18 7.87 2.53
N HIS A 286 -12.58 7.90 1.35
CA HIS A 286 -12.60 6.83 0.37
C HIS A 286 -11.18 6.67 -0.21
N PRO A 287 -10.89 5.56 -0.89
CA PRO A 287 -9.61 5.40 -1.54
C PRO A 287 -9.34 6.45 -2.61
N ASP A 288 -8.10 6.92 -2.72
CA ASP A 288 -7.67 7.90 -3.74
C ASP A 288 -7.46 7.22 -5.09
N PHE A 289 -6.70 6.12 -5.10
CA PHE A 289 -6.43 5.35 -6.31
C PHE A 289 -6.30 3.85 -6.06
N ALA A 290 -6.40 3.08 -7.13
CA ALA A 290 -6.19 1.64 -7.13
C ALA A 290 -5.32 1.21 -8.30
N TRP A 291 -4.48 0.20 -8.10
CA TRP A 291 -3.58 -0.29 -9.14
C TRP A 291 -3.19 -1.74 -8.91
N PHE A 292 -2.68 -2.40 -9.95
CA PHE A 292 -2.11 -3.74 -9.81
C PHE A 292 -0.80 -3.89 -10.59
N PRO A 293 0.15 -4.69 -10.09
CA PRO A 293 1.37 -5.01 -10.82
C PRO A 293 1.03 -5.88 -12.05
N GLY A 294 1.50 -5.48 -13.22
CA GLY A 294 1.26 -6.22 -14.47
C GLY A 294 2.03 -7.53 -14.55
N GLN A 295 3.21 -7.59 -13.93
CA GLN A 295 4.06 -8.78 -13.87
C GLN A 295 5.05 -8.69 -12.71
N ARG A 296 5.65 -9.83 -12.34
CA ARG A 296 6.81 -9.86 -11.43
C ARG A 296 8.04 -9.21 -12.09
N PRO A 297 9.00 -8.70 -11.30
CA PRO A 297 10.32 -8.35 -11.81
C PRO A 297 10.94 -9.46 -12.67
N LYS A 298 11.75 -9.09 -13.67
CA LYS A 298 12.53 -10.08 -14.43
C LYS A 298 13.56 -10.73 -13.51
N LEU A 299 13.79 -12.04 -13.64
CA LEU A 299 14.70 -12.77 -12.76
C LEU A 299 16.14 -12.24 -12.81
N ASP A 300 16.59 -11.73 -13.95
CA ASP A 300 17.92 -11.13 -14.14
C ASP A 300 18.05 -9.69 -13.63
N THR A 301 16.98 -9.11 -13.07
CA THR A 301 17.04 -7.77 -12.47
C THR A 301 18.04 -7.72 -11.31
N VAL A 302 18.94 -6.75 -11.39
CA VAL A 302 19.79 -6.30 -10.29
C VAL A 302 19.47 -4.85 -10.01
N THR A 303 19.10 -4.52 -8.77
CA THR A 303 18.75 -3.15 -8.39
C THR A 303 19.97 -2.24 -8.39
N SER A 304 19.77 -0.92 -8.33
CA SER A 304 20.87 0.05 -8.25
C SER A 304 21.74 -0.10 -6.99
N VAL A 305 21.26 -0.78 -5.95
CA VAL A 305 22.04 -1.07 -4.74
C VAL A 305 22.85 -2.37 -4.84
N GLY A 306 22.73 -3.10 -5.96
CA GLY A 306 23.40 -4.39 -6.18
C GLY A 306 22.62 -5.60 -5.66
N LEU A 307 21.33 -5.45 -5.36
CA LEU A 307 20.47 -6.56 -4.93
C LEU A 307 19.96 -7.33 -6.16
N SER A 308 20.41 -8.58 -6.32
CA SER A 308 19.93 -9.50 -7.37
C SER A 308 18.58 -10.11 -6.99
N TYR A 309 17.55 -9.86 -7.80
CA TYR A 309 16.22 -10.45 -7.61
C TYR A 309 16.24 -11.97 -7.77
N ARG A 310 17.09 -12.52 -8.67
CA ARG A 310 17.32 -13.98 -8.76
C ARG A 310 17.73 -14.57 -7.42
N ASN A 311 18.73 -13.99 -6.78
CA ASN A 311 19.25 -14.49 -5.50
C ASN A 311 18.17 -14.45 -4.42
N VAL A 312 17.38 -13.39 -4.36
CA VAL A 312 16.26 -13.27 -3.42
C VAL A 312 15.17 -14.29 -3.71
N ARG A 313 14.87 -14.53 -4.99
CA ARG A 313 13.90 -15.55 -5.43
C ARG A 313 14.35 -16.97 -5.09
N GLU A 314 15.65 -17.28 -5.20
CA GLU A 314 16.20 -18.57 -4.78
C GLU A 314 16.05 -18.80 -3.27
N LEU A 315 16.34 -17.79 -2.45
CA LEU A 315 16.09 -17.85 -1.00
C LEU A 315 14.60 -18.07 -0.70
N LEU A 316 13.71 -17.36 -1.40
CA LEU A 316 12.27 -17.49 -1.24
C LEU A 316 11.79 -18.90 -1.63
N ASP A 317 12.23 -19.43 -2.77
CA ASP A 317 11.83 -20.75 -3.26
C ASP A 317 12.32 -21.87 -2.33
N GLU A 318 13.47 -21.72 -1.69
CA GLU A 318 13.93 -22.63 -0.64
C GLU A 318 13.10 -22.49 0.65
N SER A 319 12.78 -21.26 1.05
CA SER A 319 11.98 -20.98 2.24
C SER A 319 10.58 -21.61 2.16
N ILE A 320 9.99 -21.63 0.97
CA ILE A 320 8.65 -22.19 0.73
C ILE A 320 8.65 -23.72 0.68
N ARG A 321 9.74 -24.32 0.17
CA ARG A 321 9.91 -25.77 0.08
C ARG A 321 10.42 -26.39 1.38
N GLY A 322 10.97 -25.57 2.27
CA GLY A 322 11.44 -25.99 3.59
C GLY A 322 10.34 -26.61 4.45
N ARG A 323 10.76 -27.45 5.40
CA ARG A 323 9.89 -27.98 6.45
C ARG A 323 10.34 -27.43 7.81
N CYS A 324 9.45 -26.62 8.36
CA CYS A 324 9.42 -26.02 9.68
C CYS A 324 7.91 -25.92 10.03
#